data_AF-A0AAV6TIR6-F1
#
_entry.id   AF-A0AAV6TIR6-F1
#
_cell.length_a   1.000
_cell.length_b   1.000
_cell.length_c   1.000
_cell.angle_alpha   90.00
_cell.angle_beta   90.00
_cell.angle_gamma   90.00
#
_symmetry.space_group_name_H-M   'P 1'
#
loop_
_entity.id
_entity.type
_entity.pdbx_description
1 polymer ?
#
loop_
_entity_poly.entity_id
_entity_poly.type
_entity_poly.pdbx_seq_one_letter_code
_entity_poly.pdbx_strand_id
1 'polypeptide(L)' 'MRTDVILGEIIGEGQFGDVHKGTCIAKDGQTQAVAVKTCKIESEDSVGEKFLEEA' A
#
# COMPACT_ATOMS: atom_id res chain seq x y z
N MET A 1 14.69 -10.75 -4.63
CA MET A 1 15.18 -9.45 -4.09
C MET A 1 13.98 -8.59 -3.78
N ARG A 2 13.84 -8.13 -2.53
CA ARG A 2 12.71 -7.34 -2.04
C ARG A 2 13.02 -5.86 -2.26
N THR A 3 12.03 -5.08 -2.70
CA THR A 3 12.12 -3.61 -2.69
C THR A 3 11.75 -3.14 -1.29
N ASP A 4 12.56 -2.26 -0.71
CA ASP A 4 12.32 -1.78 0.66
C ASP A 4 11.33 -0.61 0.63
N VAL A 5 10.25 -0.75 1.39
CA VAL A 5 9.21 0.29 1.54
C VAL A 5 9.20 0.72 2.99
N ILE A 6 9.42 2.01 3.22
CA ILE A 6 9.32 2.66 4.53
C ILE A 6 7.92 3.28 4.61
N LEU A 7 7.13 2.82 5.58
CA LEU A 7 5.80 3.37 5.87
C LEU A 7 5.95 4.62 6.76
N GLY A 8 5.20 5.66 6.44
CA GLY A 8 5.10 6.91 7.20
C GLY A 8 3.71 7.10 7.80
N GLU A 9 3.34 8.36 8.05
CA GLU A 9 2.04 8.73 8.62
C GLU A 9 0.86 8.39 7.69
N ILE A 10 -0.31 8.18 8.29
CA ILE A 10 -1.57 8.04 7.56
C ILE A 10 -1.96 9.40 6.99
N ILE A 11 -2.24 9.42 5.69
CA ILE A 11 -2.67 10.61 4.93
C ILE A 11 -4.11 10.49 4.42
N GLY A 12 -4.77 9.35 4.63
CA GLY A 12 -6.17 9.16 4.28
C GLY A 12 -6.69 7.80 4.73
N GLU A 13 -8.00 7.67 4.78
CA GLU A 13 -8.71 6.43 5.09
C GLU A 13 -9.72 6.15 3.96
N GLY A 14 -9.73 4.91 3.47
CA GLY A 14 -10.67 4.48 2.42
C GLY A 14 -11.44 3.23 2.84
N GLN A 15 -12.44 2.85 2.04
CA GLN A 15 -13.30 1.67 2.30
C GLN A 15 -12.52 0.38 2.54
N PHE A 16 -11.32 0.27 1.97
CA PHE A 16 -10.51 -0.94 2.02
C PHE A 16 -9.36 -0.84 3.05
N GLY A 17 -9.18 0.29 3.73
CA GLY A 17 -8.10 0.51 4.69
C GLY A 17 -7.40 1.86 4.52
N ASP A 18 -6.24 2.00 5.17
CA ASP A 18 -5.58 3.30 5.35
C ASP A 18 -4.58 3.57 4.23
N VAL A 19 -4.43 4.82 3.85
CA VAL A 19 -3.41 5.29 2.93
C VAL A 19 -2.33 5.99 3.73
N HIS A 20 -1.11 5.45 3.65
CA HIS A 20 0.06 6.00 4.31
C HIS A 20 0.93 6.73 3.30
N LYS A 21 1.62 7.78 3.74
CA LYS A 21 2.79 8.27 3.03
C LYS A 21 3.89 7.22 3.14
N GLY A 22 4.70 7.05 2.10
CA GLY A 22 5.82 6.11 2.15
C GLY A 22 6.99 6.52 1.26
N THR A 23 8.10 5.81 1.44
CA THR A 23 9.28 5.92 0.57
C THR A 23 9.68 4.53 0.11
N CYS A 24 9.80 4.37 -1.21
CA CYS A 24 10.29 3.15 -1.84
C CYS A 24 11.77 3.33 -2.16
N ILE A 25 12.60 2.34 -1.83
CA ILE A 25 14.03 2.31 -2.14
C ILE A 25 14.25 1.31 -3.28
N ALA A 26 14.60 1.82 -4.45
CA ALA A 26 14.93 1.01 -5.61
C ALA A 26 16.29 0.31 -5.44
N LYS A 27 16.56 -0.68 -6.29
CA LYS A 27 17.77 -1.52 -6.20
C LYS A 27 19.07 -0.73 -6.41
N ASP A 28 18.99 0.38 -7.11
CA ASP A 28 20.09 1.32 -7.35
C ASP A 28 20.26 2.34 -6.22
N GLY A 29 19.49 2.21 -5.14
CA GLY A 29 19.50 3.12 -4.00
C GLY A 29 18.69 4.40 -4.21
N GLN A 30 18.02 4.58 -5.36
CA GLN A 30 17.15 5.72 -5.57
C GLN A 30 15.90 5.63 -4.70
N THR A 31 15.53 6.74 -4.08
CA THR A 31 14.34 6.83 -3.23
C THR A 31 13.21 7.53 -3.97
N GLN A 32 12.01 6.96 -3.93
CA GLN A 32 10.82 7.56 -4.50
C GLN A 32 9.70 7.67 -3.46
N ALA A 33 9.07 8.86 -3.39
CA ALA A 33 7.89 9.06 -2.56
C ALA A 33 6.70 8.29 -3.15
N VAL A 34 5.98 7.57 -2.28
CA VAL A 34 4.84 6.73 -2.66
C VAL A 34 3.68 6.92 -1.67
N ALA A 35 2.47 6.60 -2.11
CA ALA A 35 1.34 6.37 -1.21
C ALA A 35 1.14 4.85 -1.06
N VAL A 36 1.01 4.37 0.18
CA VAL A 36 0.87 2.95 0.50
C VAL A 36 -0.52 2.71 1.05
N LYS A 37 -1.39 2.10 0.25
CA LYS A 37 -2.72 1.67 0.69
C LYS A 37 -2.60 0.32 1.38
N THR A 38 -2.91 0.28 2.67
CA THR A 38 -3.02 -0.97 3.42
C THR A 38 -4.45 -1.49 3.29
N CYS A 39 -4.60 -2.81 3.23
CA CYS A 39 -5.90 -3.45 3.27
C CYS A 39 -6.20 -3.81 4.73
N LYS A 40 -7.20 -3.18 5.36
CA LYS A 40 -7.73 -3.68 6.64
C LYS A 40 -8.57 -4.90 6.29
N ILE A 41 -8.06 -6.10 6.57
CA ILE A 41 -8.79 -7.35 6.34
C ILE A 41 -9.90 -7.42 7.40
N GLU A 42 -11.07 -6.87 7.10
CA GLU A 42 -12.30 -7.25 7.80
C GLU A 42 -12.88 -8.49 7.11
N SER A 43 -12.50 -9.65 7.64
CA SER A 43 -13.00 -11.00 7.35
C SER A 43 -12.57 -11.66 6.03
N GLU A 44 -12.08 -12.89 6.16
CA GLU A 44 -11.24 -13.69 5.25
C GLU A 44 -11.80 -14.04 3.86
N ASP A 45 -13.03 -13.67 3.50
CA ASP A 45 -13.72 -14.28 2.33
C ASP A 45 -14.17 -13.31 1.21
N SER A 46 -14.03 -11.98 1.32
CA SER A 46 -14.74 -11.08 0.37
C SER A 46 -13.93 -10.00 -0.36
N VAL A 47 -12.64 -9.79 -0.03
CA VAL A 47 -11.89 -8.62 -0.56
C VAL A 47 -10.94 -8.95 -1.72
N GLY A 48 -10.54 -10.22 -1.87
CA GLY A 48 -9.54 -10.63 -2.87
C GLY A 48 -10.00 -10.48 -4.32
N GLU A 49 -11.28 -10.71 -4.60
CA GLU A 49 -11.79 -10.76 -5.99
C GLU A 49 -12.16 -9.37 -6.54
N LYS A 50 -12.65 -8.45 -5.71
CA LYS A 50 -13.06 -7.10 -6.15
C LYS A 50 -11.87 -6.14 -6.37
N PHE A 51 -10.67 -6.51 -5.94
CA PHE A 51 -9.48 -5.65 -6.06
C PHE A 51 -8.84 -5.73 -7.47
N LEU A 52 -9.10 -6.79 -8.24
CA LEU A 52 -8.44 -7.01 -9.54
C LEU A 52 -9.15 -6.36 -10.74
N GLU A 53 -10.29 -5.70 -10.53
CA GLU A 53 -11.14 -5.21 -11.63
C GLU A 53 -10.89 -3.74 -12.01
N GLU A 54 -10.18 -2.96 -11.19
CA GLU A 54 -9.71 -1.62 -11.59
C GLU A 54 -8.22 -1.65 -11.98
N ALA A 55 -7.97 -1.84 -13.27
CA ALA A 55 -6.68 -1.61 -13.93
C ALA A 55 -6.89 -0.98 -15.31
#